data_AF-A0A8T6CE55-F1
#
_entry.id   AF-A0A8T6CE55-F1
#
_cell.length_a   1.000
_cell.length_b   1.000
_cell.length_c   1.000
_cell.angle_alpha   90.00
_cell.angle_beta   90.00
_cell.angle_gamma   90.00
#
_symmetry.space_group_name_H-M   'P 1'
#
loop_
_entity.id
_entity.type
_entity.pdbx_description
1 polymer ?
#
loop_
_entity_poly.entity_id
_entity_poly.type
_entity_poly.pdbx_seq_one_letter_code
_entity_poly.pdbx_strand_id
1 'polypeptide(L)'
;MDCEPVEATGVWIANTDGQGVAVRDDCLDSARVGRWAYPAGSRLQLVAAGTGRCADWSFVRGRESTTWVRNRYLADKEPTIPLRFQIPAALRPELPIPLCTVPLAEGQNGQFNDAQFRAAASEAARIWNTTLQAAAHDHALTGIAIDYTGDCPSDTHGALNGRNEIYVVATVPGSWAGRSSVWPRMVDGALQYETDIAITDQLRPGCELDRVMAHEMGHSLGLGHGGSSGDLMYLHSGGGCPSTSTSEIEVLLDAYAP
;
A
#
# COMPACT_ATOMS: atom_id res chain seq x y z
N MET A 1 22.70 -28.84 -2.89
CA MET A 1 21.87 -27.69 -3.28
C MET A 1 22.04 -27.58 -4.78
N ASP A 2 20.95 -27.70 -5.53
CA ASP A 2 21.00 -27.69 -7.00
C ASP A 2 21.08 -26.23 -7.46
N CYS A 3 22.27 -25.63 -7.30
CA CYS A 3 22.53 -24.26 -7.71
C CYS A 3 23.94 -24.11 -8.30
N GLU A 4 24.10 -23.15 -9.19
CA GLU A 4 25.40 -22.65 -9.62
C GLU A 4 25.62 -21.24 -9.07
N PRO A 5 26.78 -20.95 -8.43
CA PRO A 5 27.11 -19.61 -7.98
C PRO A 5 27.11 -18.63 -9.15
N VAL A 6 26.61 -17.42 -8.93
CA VAL A 6 26.69 -16.34 -9.91
C VAL A 6 27.40 -15.14 -9.29
N GLU A 7 27.94 -14.27 -10.13
CA GLU A 7 28.38 -12.96 -9.65
C GLU A 7 27.20 -12.22 -9.04
N ALA A 8 27.43 -11.62 -7.87
CA ALA A 8 26.41 -10.92 -7.13
C ALA A 8 25.85 -9.76 -7.96
N THR A 9 24.64 -9.96 -8.47
CA THR A 9 23.90 -8.97 -9.26
C THR A 9 22.63 -8.59 -8.52
N GLY A 10 22.26 -7.31 -8.62
CA GLY A 10 20.99 -6.84 -8.08
C GLY A 10 19.85 -7.29 -8.98
N VAL A 11 18.83 -7.90 -8.42
CA VAL A 11 17.57 -8.27 -9.10
C VAL A 11 16.39 -7.69 -8.34
N TRP A 12 15.24 -7.59 -8.98
CA TRP A 12 14.05 -6.97 -8.42
C TRP A 12 12.88 -7.94 -8.41
N ILE A 13 12.06 -7.93 -7.36
CA ILE A 13 10.78 -8.65 -7.35
C ILE A 13 9.80 -7.95 -8.29
N ALA A 14 9.37 -8.64 -9.34
CA ALA A 14 8.50 -8.10 -10.40
C ALA A 14 7.40 -9.10 -10.78
N ASN A 15 6.42 -8.68 -11.56
CA ASN A 15 5.36 -9.55 -12.12
C ASN A 15 4.55 -10.32 -11.07
N THR A 16 4.31 -9.71 -9.90
CA THR A 16 3.55 -10.31 -8.79
C THR A 16 2.17 -9.67 -8.58
N ASP A 17 1.73 -8.81 -9.50
CA ASP A 17 0.50 -8.02 -9.36
C ASP A 17 0.42 -7.27 -8.01
N GLY A 18 1.58 -6.74 -7.57
CA GLY A 18 1.73 -6.03 -6.30
C GLY A 18 1.85 -6.91 -5.05
N GLN A 19 1.61 -8.23 -5.15
CA GLN A 19 1.55 -9.13 -3.99
C GLN A 19 2.93 -9.48 -3.40
N GLY A 20 4.00 -9.36 -4.17
CA GLY A 20 5.33 -9.83 -3.78
C GLY A 20 5.49 -11.35 -3.82
N VAL A 21 6.51 -11.85 -3.12
CA VAL A 21 6.87 -13.27 -3.07
C VAL A 21 7.14 -13.73 -1.64
N ALA A 22 6.51 -14.81 -1.20
CA ALA A 22 6.77 -15.42 0.11
C ALA A 22 8.22 -15.92 0.25
N VAL A 23 8.75 -15.89 1.47
CA VAL A 23 10.05 -16.51 1.78
C VAL A 23 9.93 -18.03 1.74
N ARG A 24 10.94 -18.72 1.21
CA ARG A 24 11.00 -20.17 1.01
C ARG A 24 12.36 -20.74 1.35
N ASP A 25 12.37 -21.93 1.94
CA ASP A 25 13.59 -22.68 2.27
C ASP A 25 13.98 -23.71 1.18
N ASP A 26 13.06 -24.05 0.27
CA ASP A 26 13.31 -24.89 -0.91
C ASP A 26 12.69 -24.31 -2.19
N CYS A 27 13.12 -24.80 -3.36
CA CYS A 27 12.66 -24.37 -4.68
C CYS A 27 11.27 -24.95 -5.06
N LEU A 28 10.33 -24.90 -4.13
CA LEU A 28 8.97 -25.44 -4.27
C LEU A 28 7.94 -24.40 -3.82
N ASP A 29 6.78 -24.33 -4.49
CA ASP A 29 5.74 -23.37 -4.12
C ASP A 29 5.16 -23.60 -2.72
N SER A 30 5.19 -24.84 -2.23
CA SER A 30 4.72 -25.26 -0.91
C SER A 30 5.75 -25.06 0.20
N ALA A 31 7.02 -24.84 -0.11
CA ALA A 31 8.12 -24.71 0.86
C ALA A 31 8.18 -23.30 1.46
N ARG A 32 7.04 -22.75 1.85
CA ARG A 32 6.94 -21.38 2.40
C ARG A 32 7.33 -21.41 3.88
N VAL A 33 8.20 -20.49 4.28
CA VAL A 33 8.66 -20.36 5.66
C VAL A 33 8.24 -19.02 6.25
N GLY A 34 7.57 -19.08 7.41
CA GLY A 34 7.12 -17.92 8.16
C GLY A 34 5.96 -17.15 7.50
N ARG A 35 5.66 -15.97 8.07
CA ARG A 35 4.66 -15.03 7.54
C ARG A 35 5.27 -13.97 6.63
N TRP A 36 6.56 -14.07 6.33
CA TRP A 36 7.33 -13.03 5.66
C TRP A 36 7.29 -13.21 4.14
N ALA A 37 7.29 -12.09 3.43
CA ALA A 37 7.36 -12.02 1.99
C ALA A 37 8.26 -10.85 1.58
N TYR A 38 8.94 -10.96 0.45
CA TYR A 38 9.55 -9.83 -0.23
C TYR A 38 8.51 -9.17 -1.11
N PRO A 39 8.14 -7.92 -0.85
CA PRO A 39 7.13 -7.25 -1.65
C PRO A 39 7.53 -7.02 -3.11
N ALA A 40 6.55 -6.72 -3.96
CA ALA A 40 6.80 -6.22 -5.31
C ALA A 40 7.71 -4.99 -5.26
N GLY A 41 8.68 -4.89 -6.18
CA GLY A 41 9.67 -3.82 -6.21
C GLY A 41 10.82 -3.99 -5.22
N SER A 42 10.87 -5.06 -4.43
CA SER A 42 12.02 -5.30 -3.55
C SER A 42 13.28 -5.59 -4.36
N ARG A 43 14.37 -4.85 -4.07
CA ARG A 43 15.70 -5.17 -4.58
C ARG A 43 16.35 -6.26 -3.74
N LEU A 44 16.79 -7.33 -4.40
CA LEU A 44 17.48 -8.46 -3.81
C LEU A 44 18.84 -8.68 -4.48
N GLN A 45 19.73 -9.41 -3.83
CA GLN A 45 20.99 -9.87 -4.39
C GLN A 45 20.82 -11.30 -4.92
N LEU A 46 21.05 -11.52 -6.21
CA LEU A 46 21.11 -12.88 -6.76
C LEU A 46 22.37 -13.59 -6.24
N VAL A 47 22.18 -14.73 -5.58
CA VAL A 47 23.27 -15.51 -4.96
C VAL A 47 23.64 -16.70 -5.84
N ALA A 48 22.65 -17.41 -6.36
CA ALA A 48 22.86 -18.56 -7.23
C ALA A 48 21.65 -18.77 -8.16
N ALA A 49 21.92 -19.24 -9.38
CA ALA A 49 20.88 -19.72 -10.28
C ALA A 49 20.57 -21.18 -9.92
N GLY A 50 19.28 -21.55 -9.85
CA GLY A 50 18.88 -22.92 -9.61
C GLY A 50 19.20 -23.81 -10.81
N THR A 51 19.52 -25.07 -10.55
CA THR A 51 19.79 -26.10 -11.56
C THR A 51 18.92 -27.33 -11.33
N GLY A 52 18.88 -28.25 -12.29
CA GLY A 52 18.11 -29.49 -12.17
C GLY A 52 16.63 -29.23 -11.85
N ARG A 53 16.15 -29.75 -10.70
CA ARG A 53 14.75 -29.55 -10.26
C ARG A 53 14.41 -28.09 -9.91
N CYS A 54 15.43 -27.26 -9.70
CA CYS A 54 15.31 -25.85 -9.37
C CYS A 54 15.59 -24.92 -10.56
N ALA A 55 15.65 -25.41 -11.80
CA ALA A 55 16.05 -24.60 -12.97
C ALA A 55 15.22 -23.32 -13.19
N ASP A 56 13.95 -23.33 -12.80
CA ASP A 56 13.05 -22.15 -12.90
C ASP A 56 13.09 -21.24 -11.66
N TRP A 57 14.08 -21.42 -10.80
CA TRP A 57 14.23 -20.71 -9.54
C TRP A 57 15.61 -20.09 -9.41
N SER A 58 15.66 -19.03 -8.62
CA SER A 58 16.88 -18.35 -8.22
C SER A 58 16.94 -18.28 -6.71
N PHE A 59 18.13 -18.52 -6.18
CA PHE A 59 18.41 -18.31 -4.77
C PHE A 59 18.91 -16.88 -4.59
N VAL A 60 18.17 -16.09 -3.82
CA VAL A 60 18.38 -14.65 -3.65
C VAL A 60 18.54 -14.30 -2.17
N ARG A 61 19.20 -13.19 -1.89
CA ARG A 61 19.41 -12.63 -0.56
C ARG A 61 18.75 -11.26 -0.47
N GLY A 62 17.80 -11.11 0.44
CA GLY A 62 17.30 -9.80 0.86
C GLY A 62 18.03 -9.30 2.09
N ARG A 63 17.47 -8.26 2.72
CA ARG A 63 18.06 -7.64 3.93
C ARG A 63 18.08 -8.58 5.14
N GLU A 64 17.06 -9.42 5.28
CA GLU A 64 16.81 -10.19 6.51
C GLU A 64 17.05 -11.70 6.35
N SER A 65 16.99 -12.23 5.12
CA SER A 65 17.08 -13.66 4.88
C SER A 65 17.50 -13.97 3.44
N THR A 66 17.74 -15.25 3.16
CA THR A 66 17.88 -15.80 1.82
C THR A 66 16.63 -16.62 1.49
N THR A 67 16.23 -16.65 0.23
CA THR A 67 15.03 -17.36 -0.22
C THR A 67 15.16 -17.87 -1.64
N TRP A 68 14.33 -18.84 -1.99
CA TRP A 68 14.07 -19.20 -3.37
C TRP A 68 12.94 -18.36 -3.97
N VAL A 69 13.16 -17.83 -5.18
CA VAL A 69 12.17 -17.07 -5.95
C VAL A 69 12.11 -17.65 -7.37
N ARG A 70 10.90 -17.83 -7.91
CA ARG A 70 10.76 -18.24 -9.32
C ARG A 70 11.30 -17.16 -10.23
N ASN A 71 12.04 -17.54 -11.27
CA ASN A 71 12.67 -16.61 -12.20
C ASN A 71 11.67 -15.65 -12.85
N ARG A 72 10.43 -16.10 -13.10
CA ARG A 72 9.34 -15.26 -13.63
C ARG A 72 8.98 -14.04 -12.76
N TYR A 73 9.33 -14.09 -11.47
CA TYR A 73 9.09 -13.00 -10.52
C TYR A 73 10.34 -12.15 -10.27
N LEU A 74 11.38 -12.30 -11.08
CA LEU A 74 12.60 -11.51 -11.02
C LEU A 74 12.74 -10.66 -12.28
N ALA A 75 13.23 -9.44 -12.11
CA ALA A 75 13.63 -8.54 -13.18
C ALA A 75 15.06 -8.04 -12.94
N ASP A 76 15.79 -7.79 -14.04
CA ASP A 76 17.13 -7.20 -14.04
C ASP A 76 17.10 -5.68 -13.79
N LYS A 77 15.96 -5.05 -14.07
CA LYS A 77 15.69 -3.64 -13.83
C LYS A 77 14.61 -3.47 -12.78
N GLU A 78 14.65 -2.32 -12.12
CA GLU A 78 13.59 -1.91 -11.21
C GLU A 78 12.27 -1.90 -11.98
N PRO A 79 11.27 -2.69 -11.55
CA PRO A 79 10.00 -2.72 -12.26
C PRO A 79 9.36 -1.35 -12.08
N THR A 80 8.92 -0.77 -13.20
CA THR A 80 7.84 0.21 -13.16
C THR A 80 6.60 -0.56 -12.75
N ILE A 81 6.38 -0.67 -11.44
CA ILE A 81 5.09 -1.13 -10.92
C ILE A 81 4.11 -0.07 -11.39
N PRO A 82 3.18 -0.39 -12.30
CA PRO A 82 2.14 0.56 -12.60
C PRO A 82 1.44 0.81 -11.27
N LEU A 83 1.43 2.05 -10.80
CA LEU A 83 0.67 2.53 -9.64
C LEU A 83 -0.85 2.30 -9.77
N ARG A 84 -1.30 1.52 -10.75
CA ARG A 84 -2.68 1.30 -11.13
C ARG A 84 -3.20 0.02 -10.47
N PHE A 85 -4.09 0.18 -9.49
CA PHE A 85 -5.30 -0.62 -9.54
C PHE A 85 -6.15 -0.02 -10.65
N GLN A 86 -6.37 -0.74 -11.76
CA GLN A 86 -7.33 -0.28 -12.77
C GLN A 86 -8.74 -0.40 -12.17
N ILE A 87 -9.23 0.66 -11.54
CA ILE A 87 -10.67 0.83 -11.30
C ILE A 87 -11.27 1.22 -12.64
N PRO A 88 -12.14 0.40 -13.26
CA PRO A 88 -12.76 0.76 -14.53
C PRO A 88 -13.49 2.10 -14.42
N ALA A 89 -13.47 2.92 -15.48
CA ALA A 89 -14.05 4.27 -15.47
C ALA A 89 -15.54 4.29 -15.05
N ALA A 90 -16.28 3.22 -15.35
CA ALA A 90 -17.68 3.03 -14.92
C ALA A 90 -17.86 2.75 -13.41
N LEU A 91 -16.75 2.60 -12.69
CA LEU A 91 -16.68 2.23 -11.27
C LEU A 91 -15.87 3.26 -10.47
N ARG A 92 -15.58 4.43 -11.05
CA ARG A 92 -15.06 5.58 -10.32
C ARG A 92 -16.05 5.89 -9.19
N PRO A 93 -15.62 6.02 -7.92
CA PRO A 93 -16.52 6.31 -6.82
C PRO A 93 -17.36 7.55 -7.14
N GLU A 94 -18.62 7.58 -6.72
CA GLU A 94 -19.37 8.84 -6.68
C GLU A 94 -18.70 9.72 -5.61
N LEU A 95 -18.29 10.90 -6.02
CA LEU A 95 -17.37 11.73 -5.26
C LEU A 95 -18.13 12.75 -4.42
N PRO A 96 -17.63 13.11 -3.22
CA PRO A 96 -16.34 12.74 -2.60
C PRO A 96 -16.32 11.37 -1.88
N ILE A 97 -15.14 10.80 -1.61
CA ILE A 97 -14.97 9.56 -0.83
C ILE A 97 -15.04 9.89 0.67
N PRO A 98 -16.12 9.53 1.39
CA PRO A 98 -16.26 9.88 2.81
C PRO A 98 -15.43 8.93 3.68
N LEU A 99 -14.53 9.46 4.51
CA LEU A 99 -13.74 8.71 5.49
C LEU A 99 -14.04 9.23 6.91
N CYS A 100 -14.10 8.34 7.89
CA CYS A 100 -14.24 8.69 9.30
C CYS A 100 -13.28 7.88 10.18
N THR A 101 -12.94 8.38 11.37
CA THR A 101 -12.14 7.65 12.36
C THR A 101 -13.02 6.92 13.36
N VAL A 102 -12.70 5.67 13.65
CA VAL A 102 -13.22 4.96 14.83
C VAL A 102 -12.44 5.47 16.05
N PRO A 103 -13.11 5.97 17.11
CA PRO A 103 -12.43 6.41 18.33
C PRO A 103 -11.56 5.31 18.93
N LEU A 104 -10.43 5.67 19.55
CA LEU A 104 -9.58 4.69 20.22
C LEU A 104 -10.34 4.09 21.40
N ALA A 105 -10.24 2.77 21.57
CA ALA A 105 -10.87 2.12 22.70
C ALA A 105 -10.23 2.63 24.02
N GLU A 106 -11.03 2.77 25.07
CA GLU A 106 -10.54 3.23 26.37
C GLU A 106 -9.37 2.32 26.85
N GLY A 107 -8.21 2.93 27.10
CA GLY A 107 -7.00 2.21 27.51
C GLY A 107 -6.11 1.70 26.36
N GLN A 108 -6.47 1.89 25.08
CA GLN A 108 -5.52 1.82 23.97
C GLN A 108 -4.58 3.03 24.02
N ASN A 109 -3.58 2.96 24.90
CA ASN A 109 -2.51 3.95 24.98
C ASN A 109 -1.43 3.60 23.96
N GLY A 110 -1.73 3.88 22.69
CA GLY A 110 -0.71 3.91 21.65
C GLY A 110 0.30 5.05 21.88
N GLN A 111 1.20 5.24 20.93
CA GLN A 111 2.12 6.38 20.91
C GLN A 111 1.40 7.73 20.65
N PHE A 112 0.11 7.69 20.30
CA PHE A 112 -0.73 8.84 20.03
C PHE A 112 -2.11 8.71 20.68
N ASN A 113 -2.77 9.84 20.92
CA ASN A 113 -4.14 9.91 21.43
C ASN A 113 -5.16 10.19 20.31
N ASP A 114 -6.44 10.13 20.67
CA ASP A 114 -7.59 10.42 19.80
C ASP A 114 -7.46 11.72 18.99
N ALA A 115 -7.02 12.81 19.63
CA ALA A 115 -6.88 14.10 18.98
C ALA A 115 -5.75 14.08 17.94
N GLN A 116 -4.64 13.41 18.25
CA GLN A 116 -3.52 13.22 17.31
C GLN A 116 -3.92 12.30 16.15
N PHE A 117 -4.71 11.26 16.42
CA PHE A 117 -5.23 10.35 15.38
C PHE A 117 -6.15 11.08 14.40
N ARG A 118 -7.14 11.84 14.92
CA ARG A 118 -8.02 12.67 14.08
C ARG A 118 -7.26 13.76 13.32
N ALA A 119 -6.24 14.35 13.93
CA ALA A 119 -5.40 15.36 13.27
C ALA A 119 -4.64 14.75 12.08
N ALA A 120 -4.07 13.55 12.26
CA ALA A 120 -3.39 12.85 11.17
C ALA A 120 -4.34 12.47 10.03
N ALA A 121 -5.57 12.05 10.34
CA ALA A 121 -6.59 11.74 9.32
C ALA A 121 -6.99 12.98 8.52
N SER A 122 -7.23 14.09 9.22
CA SER A 122 -7.51 15.37 8.58
C SER A 122 -6.34 15.85 7.71
N GLU A 123 -5.10 15.67 8.17
CA GLU A 123 -3.91 16.08 7.43
C GLU A 123 -3.69 15.21 6.18
N ALA A 124 -3.88 13.90 6.29
CA ALA A 124 -3.83 12.97 5.18
C ALA A 124 -4.87 13.32 4.09
N ALA A 125 -6.11 13.62 4.48
CA ALA A 125 -7.14 14.10 3.56
C ALA A 125 -6.75 15.44 2.91
N ARG A 126 -6.17 16.37 3.68
CA ARG A 126 -5.69 17.67 3.17
C ARG A 126 -4.59 17.49 2.12
N ILE A 127 -3.63 16.58 2.34
CA ILE A 127 -2.53 16.30 1.41
C ILE A 127 -3.09 15.83 0.06
N TRP A 128 -3.98 14.84 0.07
CA TRP A 128 -4.59 14.35 -1.17
C TRP A 128 -5.47 15.40 -1.84
N ASN A 129 -6.29 16.13 -1.10
CA ASN A 129 -7.13 17.18 -1.67
C ASN A 129 -6.30 18.32 -2.28
N THR A 130 -5.18 18.69 -1.66
CA THR A 130 -4.24 19.68 -2.22
C THR A 130 -3.64 19.17 -3.54
N THR A 131 -3.25 17.90 -3.56
CA THR A 131 -2.67 17.23 -4.73
C THR A 131 -3.67 17.17 -5.89
N LEU A 132 -4.91 16.75 -5.60
CA LEU A 132 -6.01 16.68 -6.54
C LEU A 132 -6.39 18.06 -7.08
N GLN A 133 -6.42 19.09 -6.22
CA GLN A 133 -6.66 20.47 -6.64
C GLN A 133 -5.56 21.01 -7.56
N ALA A 134 -4.29 20.74 -7.26
CA ALA A 134 -3.18 21.13 -8.12
C ALA A 134 -3.29 20.45 -9.50
N ALA A 135 -3.61 19.15 -9.51
CA ALA A 135 -3.82 18.40 -10.74
C ALA A 135 -5.08 18.87 -11.51
N ALA A 136 -6.14 19.28 -10.80
CA ALA A 136 -7.37 19.80 -11.39
C ALA A 136 -7.19 21.14 -12.10
N HIS A 137 -6.38 22.03 -11.53
CA HIS A 137 -6.08 23.33 -12.12
C HIS A 137 -5.48 23.17 -13.53
N ASP A 138 -4.65 22.15 -13.72
CA ASP A 138 -3.91 21.95 -14.97
C ASP A 138 -4.63 21.04 -15.98
N HIS A 139 -5.54 20.16 -15.51
CA HIS A 139 -6.10 19.09 -16.33
C HIS A 139 -7.61 18.83 -16.16
N ALA A 140 -8.35 19.74 -15.53
CA ALA A 140 -9.81 19.64 -15.35
C ALA A 140 -10.29 18.37 -14.62
N LEU A 141 -9.51 17.83 -13.67
CA LEU A 141 -10.01 16.85 -12.72
C LEU A 141 -11.15 17.47 -11.90
N THR A 142 -12.38 17.06 -12.18
CA THR A 142 -13.55 17.50 -11.41
C THR A 142 -14.12 16.36 -10.61
N GLY A 143 -14.48 16.66 -9.36
CA GLY A 143 -15.23 15.78 -8.49
C GLY A 143 -14.37 15.12 -7.42
N ILE A 144 -13.09 14.80 -7.66
CA ILE A 144 -12.38 13.88 -6.75
C ILE A 144 -11.89 14.61 -5.51
N ALA A 145 -12.32 14.10 -4.36
CA ALA A 145 -11.84 14.54 -3.06
C ALA A 145 -12.01 13.42 -2.04
N ILE A 146 -11.19 13.50 -1.00
CA ILE A 146 -11.41 12.80 0.26
C ILE A 146 -12.22 13.73 1.16
N ASP A 147 -13.36 13.27 1.64
CA ASP A 147 -14.17 13.96 2.63
C ASP A 147 -13.98 13.31 4.00
N TYR A 148 -13.13 13.92 4.84
CA TYR A 148 -12.92 13.43 6.20
C TYR A 148 -13.97 14.04 7.14
N THR A 149 -14.87 13.21 7.67
CA THR A 149 -16.06 13.66 8.41
C THR A 149 -15.90 13.64 9.94
N GLY A 150 -14.69 13.38 10.45
CA GLY A 150 -14.43 13.22 11.89
C GLY A 150 -14.71 11.79 12.36
N ASP A 151 -15.34 11.65 13.53
CA ASP A 151 -15.60 10.33 14.12
C ASP A 151 -16.72 9.57 13.40
N CYS A 152 -16.57 8.25 13.26
CA CYS A 152 -17.62 7.40 12.73
C CYS A 152 -18.82 7.36 13.69
N PRO A 153 -20.07 7.26 13.18
CA PRO A 153 -21.25 7.12 14.04
C PRO A 153 -21.30 5.85 14.91
N SER A 154 -20.39 4.89 14.68
CA SER A 154 -20.20 3.68 15.47
C SER A 154 -18.77 3.63 16.01
N ASP A 155 -18.63 3.11 17.22
CA ASP A 155 -17.35 2.82 17.89
C ASP A 155 -16.77 1.45 17.51
N THR A 156 -17.51 0.65 16.75
CA THR A 156 -17.05 -0.63 16.21
C THR A 156 -16.70 -0.51 14.74
N HIS A 157 -15.49 -0.94 14.38
CA HIS A 157 -15.13 -1.20 12.99
C HIS A 157 -15.92 -2.40 12.46
N GLY A 158 -16.37 -2.35 11.21
CA GLY A 158 -17.09 -3.46 10.59
C GLY A 158 -16.86 -3.52 9.10
N ALA A 159 -16.18 -4.57 8.63
CA ALA A 159 -16.00 -4.78 7.20
C ALA A 159 -17.36 -4.90 6.49
N LEU A 160 -17.49 -4.28 5.32
CA LEU A 160 -18.67 -4.27 4.46
C LEU A 160 -19.89 -3.57 5.09
N ASN A 161 -19.67 -2.61 6.00
CA ASN A 161 -20.75 -1.86 6.65
C ASN A 161 -21.21 -0.64 5.84
N GLY A 162 -20.55 -0.35 4.71
CA GLY A 162 -20.86 0.78 3.83
C GLY A 162 -20.29 2.11 4.26
N ARG A 163 -19.27 2.08 5.12
CA ARG A 163 -18.51 3.26 5.53
C ARG A 163 -17.05 3.00 5.25
N ASN A 164 -16.33 4.04 4.89
CA ASN A 164 -14.89 3.96 4.82
C ASN A 164 -14.35 4.37 6.20
N GLU A 165 -13.78 3.43 6.94
CA GLU A 165 -13.40 3.61 8.34
C GLU A 165 -11.88 3.60 8.51
N ILE A 166 -11.38 4.46 9.38
CA ILE A 166 -9.97 4.49 9.79
C ILE A 166 -9.93 4.09 11.27
N TYR A 167 -9.21 3.02 11.58
CA TYR A 167 -9.18 2.45 12.93
C TYR A 167 -7.78 2.00 13.33
N VAL A 168 -7.57 1.87 14.63
CA VAL A 168 -6.28 1.46 15.20
C VAL A 168 -6.28 -0.02 15.59
N VAL A 169 -5.18 -0.68 15.28
CA VAL A 169 -4.90 -2.07 15.67
C VAL A 169 -3.55 -2.15 16.39
N ALA A 170 -3.42 -3.05 17.36
CA ALA A 170 -2.15 -3.24 18.08
C ALA A 170 -1.03 -3.79 17.18
N THR A 171 -1.40 -4.51 16.12
CA THR A 171 -0.45 -5.02 15.13
C THR A 171 -1.17 -5.18 13.81
N VAL A 172 -0.66 -4.53 12.77
CA VAL A 172 -1.08 -4.82 11.40
C VAL A 172 -0.35 -6.10 10.96
N PRO A 173 -1.03 -7.12 10.41
CA PRO A 173 -0.37 -8.35 9.97
C PRO A 173 0.60 -8.11 8.80
N GLY A 174 1.85 -8.57 8.94
CA GLY A 174 2.95 -8.21 8.04
C GLY A 174 3.73 -7.02 8.64
N SER A 175 4.95 -6.74 8.21
CA SER A 175 5.80 -5.64 8.76
C SER A 175 5.26 -4.23 8.45
N TRP A 176 3.95 -4.06 8.34
CA TRP A 176 3.30 -2.86 7.85
C TRP A 176 2.89 -1.97 9.01
N ALA A 177 3.03 -0.67 8.81
CA ALA A 177 2.61 0.33 9.77
C ALA A 177 1.14 0.76 9.57
N GLY A 178 0.60 0.47 8.38
CA GLY A 178 -0.80 0.61 8.02
C GLY A 178 -1.23 -0.52 7.10
N ARG A 179 -2.55 -0.64 6.88
CA ARG A 179 -3.12 -1.49 5.85
C ARG A 179 -4.47 -0.95 5.41
N SER A 180 -4.62 -0.79 4.11
CA SER A 180 -5.89 -0.51 3.47
C SER A 180 -6.51 -1.79 2.92
N SER A 181 -7.82 -1.92 3.10
CA SER A 181 -8.59 -3.00 2.48
C SER A 181 -9.73 -2.38 1.68
N VAL A 182 -9.70 -2.59 0.37
CA VAL A 182 -10.65 -2.03 -0.58
C VAL A 182 -11.54 -3.14 -1.11
N TRP A 183 -12.85 -2.99 -0.97
CA TRP A 183 -13.84 -4.00 -1.34
C TRP A 183 -14.84 -3.44 -2.34
N PRO A 184 -15.12 -4.13 -3.46
CA PRO A 184 -16.26 -3.80 -4.30
C PRO A 184 -17.57 -4.15 -3.56
N ARG A 185 -18.55 -3.25 -3.60
CA ARG A 185 -19.91 -3.45 -3.06
C ARG A 185 -20.96 -2.93 -4.03
N MET A 186 -22.15 -3.51 -4.00
CA MET A 186 -23.30 -3.00 -4.77
C MET A 186 -24.21 -2.20 -3.85
N VAL A 187 -24.51 -0.95 -4.21
CA VAL A 187 -25.46 -0.07 -3.51
C VAL A 187 -26.42 0.49 -4.54
N ASP A 188 -27.72 0.24 -4.35
CA ASP A 188 -28.77 0.70 -5.26
C ASP A 188 -28.52 0.37 -6.75
N GLY A 189 -27.89 -0.79 -7.01
CA GLY A 189 -27.57 -1.26 -8.35
C GLY A 189 -26.32 -0.64 -8.97
N ALA A 190 -25.63 0.25 -8.26
CA ALA A 190 -24.33 0.79 -8.64
C ALA A 190 -23.19 0.07 -7.90
N LEU A 191 -22.05 -0.15 -8.56
CA LEU A 191 -20.85 -0.61 -7.88
C LEU A 191 -20.21 0.59 -7.17
N GLN A 192 -19.98 0.43 -5.87
CA GLN A 192 -19.19 1.32 -5.04
C GLN A 192 -18.00 0.56 -4.46
N TYR A 193 -17.02 1.29 -3.93
CA TYR A 193 -15.91 0.71 -3.18
C TYR A 193 -15.97 1.17 -1.73
N GLU A 194 -15.83 0.22 -0.83
CA GLU A 194 -15.62 0.47 0.59
C GLU A 194 -14.14 0.32 0.91
N THR A 195 -13.58 1.25 1.66
CA THR A 195 -12.18 1.24 2.06
C THR A 195 -12.02 1.35 3.57
N ASP A 196 -11.42 0.32 4.16
CA ASP A 196 -11.09 0.27 5.57
C ASP A 196 -9.58 0.43 5.76
N ILE A 197 -9.17 1.38 6.61
CA ILE A 197 -7.77 1.69 6.89
C ILE A 197 -7.45 1.29 8.34
N ALA A 198 -6.59 0.29 8.49
CA ALA A 198 -6.03 -0.10 9.77
C ALA A 198 -4.66 0.57 9.98
N ILE A 199 -4.46 1.20 11.14
CA ILE A 199 -3.21 1.88 11.52
C ILE A 199 -2.64 1.24 12.78
N THR A 200 -1.33 1.02 12.84
CA THR A 200 -0.70 0.49 14.06
C THR A 200 -0.59 1.55 15.16
N ASP A 201 -0.79 1.16 16.41
CA ASP A 201 -0.64 2.04 17.59
C ASP A 201 0.83 2.39 17.93
N GLN A 202 1.78 1.81 17.21
CA GLN A 202 3.23 1.99 17.42
C GLN A 202 3.82 3.21 16.69
N LEU A 203 3.04 3.90 15.86
CA LEU A 203 3.50 5.06 15.10
C LEU A 203 3.73 6.28 15.98
N ARG A 204 4.84 6.99 15.79
CA ARG A 204 5.02 8.26 16.49
C ARG A 204 4.07 9.33 15.91
N PRO A 205 3.45 10.17 16.76
CA PRO A 205 2.60 11.26 16.29
C PRO A 205 3.39 12.28 15.46
N GLY A 206 2.69 12.99 14.59
CA GLY A 206 3.27 13.89 13.60
C GLY A 206 3.65 13.14 12.33
N CYS A 207 4.77 13.52 11.71
CA CYS A 207 5.09 13.14 10.33
C CYS A 207 5.10 11.63 10.03
N GLU A 208 5.40 10.77 11.01
CA GLU A 208 5.34 9.32 10.81
C GLU A 208 3.89 8.82 10.70
N LEU A 209 3.04 9.19 11.66
CA LEU A 209 1.60 8.91 11.64
C LEU A 209 0.92 9.53 10.42
N ASP A 210 1.20 10.81 10.15
CA ASP A 210 0.63 11.54 9.00
C ASP A 210 1.00 10.85 7.68
N ARG A 211 2.26 10.40 7.54
CA ARG A 211 2.74 9.74 6.33
C ARG A 211 2.08 8.41 6.09
N VAL A 212 2.01 7.56 7.10
CA VAL A 212 1.36 6.26 6.98
C VAL A 212 -0.12 6.45 6.68
N MET A 213 -0.79 7.39 7.35
CA MET A 213 -2.20 7.65 7.11
C MET A 213 -2.46 8.16 5.69
N ALA A 214 -1.62 9.07 5.19
CA ALA A 214 -1.72 9.57 3.82
C ALA A 214 -1.41 8.46 2.80
N HIS A 215 -0.44 7.59 3.05
CA HIS A 215 -0.17 6.42 2.22
C HIS A 215 -1.41 5.52 2.11
N GLU A 216 -1.99 5.12 3.24
CA GLU A 216 -3.17 4.27 3.24
C GLU A 216 -4.38 4.92 2.57
N MET A 217 -4.61 6.23 2.79
CA MET A 217 -5.65 6.96 2.08
C MET A 217 -5.45 7.00 0.55
N GLY A 218 -4.21 6.90 0.07
CA GLY A 218 -3.93 6.81 -1.36
C GLY A 218 -4.49 5.53 -1.99
N HIS A 219 -4.53 4.42 -1.24
CA HIS A 219 -5.19 3.20 -1.70
C HIS A 219 -6.69 3.37 -1.87
N SER A 220 -7.35 4.18 -1.03
CA SER A 220 -8.77 4.56 -1.20
C SER A 220 -9.03 5.31 -2.52
N LEU A 221 -8.02 6.01 -3.04
CA LEU A 221 -8.06 6.68 -4.34
C LEU A 221 -7.71 5.74 -5.51
N GLY A 222 -7.48 4.46 -5.26
CA GLY A 222 -7.13 3.46 -6.28
C GLY A 222 -5.64 3.40 -6.62
N LEU A 223 -4.79 4.05 -5.82
CA LEU A 223 -3.33 3.99 -6.03
C LEU A 223 -2.77 2.66 -5.52
N GLY A 224 -1.90 2.04 -6.30
CA GLY A 224 -1.03 0.96 -5.84
C GLY A 224 0.19 1.49 -5.10
N HIS A 225 1.12 0.61 -4.72
CA HIS A 225 2.41 1.05 -4.21
C HIS A 225 3.28 1.67 -5.31
N GLY A 226 3.95 2.75 -4.98
CA GLY A 226 4.96 3.41 -5.81
C GLY A 226 6.26 2.62 -5.86
N GLY A 227 6.98 2.77 -6.97
CA GLY A 227 8.28 2.12 -7.16
C GLY A 227 9.44 2.91 -6.56
N SER A 228 9.30 4.23 -6.37
CA SER A 228 10.42 5.07 -5.93
C SER A 228 10.35 5.37 -4.44
N SER A 229 11.50 5.37 -3.75
CA SER A 229 11.58 5.74 -2.33
C SER A 229 11.15 7.18 -2.01
N GLY A 230 11.01 8.03 -3.03
CA GLY A 230 10.49 9.39 -2.90
C GLY A 230 8.95 9.46 -2.91
N ASP A 231 8.27 8.41 -3.37
CA ASP A 231 6.81 8.39 -3.47
C ASP A 231 6.18 8.29 -2.08
N LEU A 232 5.03 8.96 -1.88
CA LEU A 232 4.21 8.76 -0.68
C LEU A 232 3.69 7.33 -0.64
N MET A 233 3.28 6.80 -1.79
CA MET A 233 2.85 5.43 -2.03
C MET A 233 4.00 4.42 -2.03
N TYR A 234 5.25 4.84 -1.78
CA TYR A 234 6.34 3.88 -1.62
C TYR A 234 6.06 2.96 -0.44
N LEU A 235 6.25 1.68 -0.70
CA LEU A 235 5.91 0.61 0.22
C LEU A 235 6.59 0.69 1.59
N HIS A 236 7.80 1.23 1.63
CA HIS A 236 8.52 1.42 2.89
C HIS A 236 8.36 2.87 3.34
N SER A 237 8.02 3.06 4.61
CA SER A 237 7.99 4.39 5.21
C SER A 237 9.37 5.03 5.10
N GLY A 238 9.52 6.00 4.20
CA GLY A 238 10.67 6.89 4.16
C GLY A 238 10.73 7.78 5.41
N GLY A 239 11.88 8.40 5.66
CA GLY A 239 11.96 9.47 6.64
C GLY A 239 11.25 10.73 6.14
N GLY A 240 10.76 11.55 7.08
CA GLY A 240 10.20 12.87 6.77
C GLY A 240 8.67 12.90 6.64
N CYS A 241 8.14 14.12 6.58
CA CYS A 241 6.71 14.39 6.50
C CYS A 241 6.18 14.04 5.10
N PRO A 242 4.91 13.62 4.99
CA PRO A 242 4.34 13.22 3.72
C PRO A 242 4.30 14.37 2.71
N SER A 243 4.63 14.02 1.47
CA SER A 243 4.42 14.85 0.29
C SER A 243 4.18 13.92 -0.89
N THR A 244 3.20 14.24 -1.74
CA THR A 244 2.98 13.46 -2.96
C THR A 244 4.06 13.75 -4.00
N SER A 245 4.37 12.77 -4.83
CA SER A 245 5.28 12.90 -5.95
C SER A 245 4.55 13.19 -7.27
N THR A 246 5.30 13.63 -8.29
CA THR A 246 4.73 13.85 -9.63
C THR A 246 4.17 12.57 -10.24
N SER A 247 4.79 11.41 -9.98
CA SER A 247 4.32 10.11 -10.49
C SER A 247 2.92 9.74 -9.97
N GLU A 248 2.61 10.08 -8.73
CA GLU A 248 1.28 9.86 -8.14
C GLU A 248 0.22 10.77 -8.78
N ILE A 249 0.58 12.03 -9.04
CA ILE A 249 -0.27 12.97 -9.75
C ILE A 249 -0.58 12.45 -11.16
N GLU A 250 0.43 12.00 -11.90
CA GLU A 250 0.26 11.44 -13.25
C GLU A 250 -0.68 10.23 -13.27
N VAL A 251 -0.64 9.40 -12.24
CA VAL A 251 -1.52 8.23 -12.13
C VAL A 251 -2.95 8.64 -11.81
N LEU A 252 -3.15 9.59 -10.89
CA LEU A 252 -4.47 10.14 -10.61
C LEU A 252 -5.06 10.80 -11.86
N LEU A 253 -4.25 11.56 -12.61
CA LEU A 253 -4.66 12.16 -13.88
C LEU A 253 -5.09 11.12 -14.89
N ASP A 254 -4.29 10.08 -15.12
CA ASP A 254 -4.66 9.01 -16.05
C ASP A 254 -5.92 8.25 -15.58
N ALA A 255 -6.04 7.98 -14.28
CA ALA A 255 -7.17 7.23 -13.74
C ALA A 255 -8.49 8.01 -13.83
N TYR A 256 -8.43 9.35 -13.75
CA TYR A 256 -9.61 10.16 -13.46
C TYR A 256 -9.86 11.36 -14.37
N ALA A 257 -8.90 11.80 -15.17
CA ALA A 257 -9.18 12.78 -16.21
C ALA A 257 -10.20 12.18 -17.21
N PRO A 258 -11.05 13.03 -17.82
CA PRO A 258 -12.01 12.61 -18.84
C PRO A 258 -11.35 12.22 -20.17
#